data_AF-A0A382ZN24-F1
#
_entry.id   AF-A0A382ZN24-F1
#
_cell.length_a   1.000
_cell.length_b   1.000
_cell.length_c   1.000
_cell.angle_alpha   90.00
_cell.angle_beta   90.00
_cell.angle_gamma   90.00
#
_symmetry.space_group_name_H-M   'P 1'
#
loop_
_entity.id
_entity.type
_entity.pdbx_description
1 polymer ?
#
loop_
_entity_poly.entity_id
_entity_poly.type
_entity_poly.pdbx_seq_one_letter_code
_entity_poly.pdbx_strand_id
1 'polypeptide(L)'
;MDGTLLQPRSCWAQIHEHFGTDNREMLKLYVEHKISDQEFVRADINTWEESSDVRVDEKYVNSILDKIAPIDGAEELVAGLHKNGIETIFLTGGIQFLADKWAKQWNMKKPLANDLIDGEDGHLMVNVRASGHAKGPVMDQLLEKMGLTKENVAAVGDTVVDLPMFKRAGLSIAVNTE
;
A
#
# COMPACT_ATOMS: atom_id res chain seq x y z
N MET A 1 -3.27 4.17 2.50
CA MET A 1 -1.89 4.66 2.76
C MET A 1 -1.63 5.72 1.72
N ASP A 2 -1.37 5.29 0.49
CA ASP A 2 -1.55 6.06 -0.75
C ASP A 2 -2.98 6.61 -0.78
N GLY A 3 -3.14 7.85 -1.25
CA GLY A 3 -4.43 8.56 -1.34
C GLY A 3 -5.08 8.90 0.00
N THR A 4 -4.67 8.26 1.10
CA THR A 4 -5.24 8.41 2.44
C THR A 4 -4.40 9.30 3.36
N LEU A 5 -3.11 8.95 3.56
CA LEU A 5 -2.15 9.69 4.40
C LEU A 5 -0.96 10.19 3.58
N LEU A 6 -0.75 9.64 2.38
CA LEU A 6 0.29 10.03 1.45
C LEU A 6 -0.32 10.68 0.20
N GLN A 7 0.39 11.67 -0.37
CA GLN A 7 -0.09 12.48 -1.49
C GLN A 7 -0.50 11.68 -2.74
N PRO A 8 0.30 10.73 -3.26
CA PRO A 8 -0.09 10.02 -4.47
C PRO A 8 -1.23 9.05 -4.20
N ARG A 9 -2.17 8.93 -5.15
CA ARG A 9 -3.24 7.92 -5.10
C ARG A 9 -2.74 6.48 -5.14
N SER A 10 -1.55 6.28 -5.71
CA SER A 10 -0.91 4.96 -5.79
C SER A 10 0.60 5.13 -5.87
N CYS A 11 1.34 4.48 -4.97
CA CYS A 11 2.79 4.45 -5.04
C CYS A 11 3.28 3.67 -6.28
N TRP A 12 2.51 2.69 -6.76
CA TRP A 12 2.78 1.98 -8.01
C TRP A 12 2.68 2.92 -9.22
N ALA A 13 1.64 3.77 -9.24
CA ALA A 13 1.48 4.76 -10.31
C ALA A 13 2.62 5.79 -10.35
N GLN A 14 3.19 6.14 -9.19
CA GLN A 14 4.38 7.01 -9.13
C GLN A 14 5.63 6.37 -9.74
N ILE A 15 5.77 5.04 -9.63
CA ILE A 15 6.86 4.32 -10.29
C ILE A 15 6.63 4.32 -11.82
N HIS A 16 5.41 4.06 -12.27
CA HIS A 16 5.06 4.18 -13.69
C HIS A 16 5.33 5.59 -14.26
N GLU A 17 4.96 6.64 -13.53
CA GLU A 17 5.23 8.01 -13.92
C GLU A 17 6.74 8.29 -14.06
N HIS A 18 7.56 7.78 -13.14
CA HIS A 18 9.01 7.90 -13.21
C HIS A 18 9.61 7.20 -14.44
N PHE A 19 9.14 6.00 -14.79
CA PHE A 19 9.61 5.24 -15.95
C PHE A 19 8.91 5.64 -17.27
N GLY A 20 7.89 6.50 -17.22
CA GLY A 20 7.09 6.85 -18.40
C GLY A 20 6.28 5.67 -18.96
N THR A 21 5.91 4.70 -18.11
CA THR A 21 5.18 3.49 -18.51
C THR A 21 3.71 3.55 -18.12
N ASP A 22 2.93 2.63 -18.70
CA ASP A 22 1.49 2.54 -18.47
C ASP A 22 1.09 1.06 -18.41
N ASN A 23 0.35 0.67 -17.37
CA ASN A 23 -0.16 -0.68 -17.22
C ASN A 23 -1.68 -0.74 -16.98
N ARG A 24 -2.42 0.24 -17.52
CA ARG A 24 -3.89 0.33 -17.40
C ARG A 24 -4.63 -0.92 -17.88
N GLU A 25 -4.14 -1.61 -18.90
CA GLU A 25 -4.77 -2.84 -19.40
C GLU A 25 -4.70 -3.97 -18.36
N MET A 26 -3.53 -4.19 -17.76
CA MET A 26 -3.38 -5.19 -16.71
C MET A 26 -4.11 -4.79 -15.44
N LEU A 27 -4.15 -3.49 -15.10
CA LEU A 27 -4.96 -2.99 -13.98
C LEU A 27 -6.44 -3.35 -14.19
N LYS A 28 -6.96 -3.21 -15.41
CA LYS A 28 -8.33 -3.61 -15.73
C LYS A 28 -8.55 -5.10 -15.52
N LEU A 29 -7.64 -5.94 -16.04
CA LEU A 29 -7.71 -7.39 -15.84
C LEU A 29 -7.64 -7.77 -14.35
N TYR A 30 -6.79 -7.09 -13.59
CA TYR A 30 -6.64 -7.28 -12.16
C TYR A 30 -7.93 -6.93 -11.41
N VAL A 31 -8.52 -5.76 -11.67
CA VAL A 31 -9.79 -5.32 -11.06
C VAL A 31 -10.94 -6.25 -11.43
N GLU A 32 -10.94 -6.82 -12.64
CA GLU A 32 -11.93 -7.81 -13.08
C GLU A 32 -11.66 -9.24 -12.56
N HIS A 33 -10.68 -9.42 -11.66
CA HIS A 33 -10.26 -10.72 -11.10
C HIS A 33 -9.83 -11.75 -12.18
N LYS A 34 -9.34 -11.30 -13.33
CA LYS A 34 -8.86 -12.16 -14.42
C LYS A 34 -7.41 -12.57 -14.29
N ILE A 35 -6.63 -11.84 -13.50
CA ILE A 35 -5.23 -12.12 -13.18
C ILE A 35 -4.99 -11.97 -11.69
N SER A 36 -4.00 -12.68 -11.18
CA SER A 36 -3.55 -12.60 -9.78
C SER A 36 -2.74 -11.33 -9.48
N ASP A 37 -2.57 -11.01 -8.20
CA ASP A 37 -1.65 -9.95 -7.75
C ASP A 37 -0.22 -10.18 -8.29
N GLN A 38 0.23 -11.43 -8.32
CA GLN A 38 1.57 -11.80 -8.81
C GLN A 38 1.73 -11.53 -10.31
N GLU A 39 0.73 -11.89 -11.11
CA GLU A 39 0.74 -11.60 -12.56
C GLU A 39 0.66 -10.10 -12.84
N PHE A 40 -0.16 -9.37 -12.09
CA PHE A 40 -0.30 -7.92 -12.24
C PHE A 40 1.01 -7.19 -11.93
N VAL A 41 1.60 -7.46 -10.77
CA VAL A 41 2.85 -6.81 -10.36
C VAL A 41 4.04 -7.24 -11.22
N ARG A 42 4.09 -8.50 -11.68
CA ARG A 42 5.14 -8.94 -12.62
C ARG A 42 5.05 -8.16 -13.94
N ALA A 43 3.84 -7.86 -14.41
CA ALA A 43 3.67 -7.02 -15.58
C ALA A 43 4.16 -5.58 -15.32
N ASP A 44 3.86 -5.00 -14.15
CA ASP A 44 4.40 -3.68 -13.77
C ASP A 44 5.95 -3.69 -13.84
N ILE A 45 6.59 -4.64 -13.14
CA ILE A 45 8.05 -4.78 -13.08
C ILE A 45 8.66 -4.90 -14.48
N ASN A 46 8.11 -5.77 -15.33
CA ASN A 46 8.60 -5.96 -16.69
C ASN A 46 8.59 -4.65 -17.47
N THR A 47 7.51 -3.85 -17.38
CA THR A 47 7.46 -2.56 -18.08
C THR A 47 8.53 -1.59 -17.60
N TRP A 48 8.81 -1.56 -16.30
CA TRP A 48 9.86 -0.70 -15.71
C TRP A 48 11.24 -1.12 -16.18
N GLU A 49 11.54 -2.41 -16.15
CA GLU A 49 12.82 -2.98 -16.60
C GLU A 49 13.06 -2.74 -18.10
N GLU A 50 12.03 -2.92 -18.94
CA GLU A 50 12.11 -2.67 -20.39
C GLU A 50 12.30 -1.18 -20.74
N SER A 51 11.88 -0.28 -19.85
CA SER A 51 11.90 1.17 -20.07
C SER A 51 13.08 1.87 -19.39
N SER A 52 14.02 1.12 -18.81
CA SER A 52 15.15 1.66 -18.06
C SER A 52 16.49 1.28 -18.69
N ASP A 53 17.36 2.26 -18.92
CA ASP A 53 18.74 2.04 -19.38
C ASP A 53 19.66 1.48 -18.27
N VAL A 54 19.19 1.50 -17.03
CA VAL A 54 19.90 0.97 -15.86
C VAL A 54 19.10 -0.14 -15.21
N ARG A 55 19.79 -1.02 -14.48
CA ARG A 55 19.13 -2.08 -13.71
C ARG A 55 18.08 -1.49 -12.76
N VAL A 56 16.88 -2.02 -12.82
CA VAL A 56 15.80 -1.71 -11.89
C VAL A 56 15.92 -2.68 -10.71
N ASP A 57 16.62 -2.25 -9.67
CA ASP A 57 16.78 -2.99 -8.42
C ASP A 57 15.93 -2.38 -7.29
N GLU A 58 15.87 -3.08 -6.15
CA GLU A 58 15.10 -2.64 -4.98
C GLU A 58 15.51 -1.23 -4.56
N LYS A 59 16.81 -0.95 -4.56
CA LYS A 59 17.35 0.35 -4.15
C LYS A 59 16.89 1.47 -5.08
N TYR A 60 16.86 1.23 -6.38
CA TYR A 60 16.43 2.22 -7.36
C TYR A 60 14.94 2.52 -7.18
N VAL A 61 14.08 1.50 -7.09
CA VAL A 61 12.64 1.70 -6.84
C VAL A 61 12.41 2.43 -5.51
N ASN A 62 13.12 2.04 -4.46
CA ASN A 62 13.02 2.69 -3.15
C ASN A 62 13.42 4.17 -3.23
N SER A 63 14.39 4.56 -4.07
CA SER A 63 14.77 5.97 -4.26
C SER A 63 13.69 6.82 -4.95
N ILE A 64 12.82 6.20 -5.76
CA ILE A 64 11.67 6.85 -6.38
C ILE A 64 10.61 7.07 -5.29
N LEU A 65 10.29 6.02 -4.55
CA LEU A 65 9.30 6.04 -3.46
C LEU A 65 9.69 6.97 -2.31
N ASP A 66 10.99 7.16 -2.04
CA ASP A 66 11.48 8.00 -0.96
C ASP A 66 11.06 9.48 -1.12
N LYS A 67 10.71 9.91 -2.33
CA LYS A 67 10.24 11.26 -2.63
C LYS A 67 8.77 11.49 -2.24
N ILE A 68 8.02 10.43 -1.97
CA ILE A 68 6.58 10.52 -1.66
C ILE A 68 6.39 11.18 -0.30
N ALA A 69 5.66 12.29 -0.31
CA ALA A 69 5.35 13.09 0.86
C ALA A 69 3.96 12.76 1.44
N PRO A 70 3.73 13.06 2.72
CA PRO A 70 2.43 12.90 3.34
C PRO A 70 1.48 14.03 2.92
N ILE A 71 0.18 13.81 3.09
CA ILE A 71 -0.82 14.89 2.94
C ILE A 71 -0.76 15.83 4.15
N ASP A 72 -1.22 17.06 3.96
CA ASP A 72 -1.36 18.03 5.05
C ASP A 72 -2.24 17.47 6.17
N GLY A 73 -1.78 17.55 7.42
CA GLY A 73 -2.50 17.03 8.58
C GLY A 73 -2.27 15.56 8.90
N ALA A 74 -1.55 14.80 8.06
CA ALA A 74 -1.32 13.37 8.29
C ALA A 74 -0.53 13.09 9.58
N GLU A 75 0.54 13.85 9.82
CA GLU A 75 1.37 13.70 11.01
C GLU A 75 0.61 14.13 12.27
N GLU A 76 -0.12 15.24 12.20
CA GLU A 76 -0.96 15.75 13.28
C GLU A 76 -2.08 14.77 13.64
N LEU A 77 -2.69 14.13 12.64
CA LEU A 77 -3.69 13.09 12.86
C LEU A 77 -3.09 11.90 13.61
N VAL A 78 -1.97 11.34 13.13
CA VAL A 78 -1.36 10.17 13.77
C VAL A 78 -0.90 10.51 15.19
N ALA A 79 -0.23 11.66 15.38
CA ALA A 79 0.19 12.12 16.70
C ALA A 79 -1.01 12.36 17.64
N GLY A 80 -2.10 12.93 17.13
CA GLY A 80 -3.35 13.13 17.86
C GLY A 80 -3.98 11.81 18.31
N LEU A 81 -4.03 10.81 17.43
CA LEU A 81 -4.51 9.46 17.76
C LEU A 81 -3.66 8.82 18.86
N HIS A 82 -2.33 8.88 18.74
CA HIS A 82 -1.41 8.32 19.72
C HIS A 82 -1.51 8.99 21.08
N LYS A 83 -1.69 10.32 21.12
CA LYS A 83 -1.93 11.06 22.37
C LYS A 83 -3.20 10.59 23.11
N ASN A 84 -4.16 10.04 22.38
CA ASN A 84 -5.38 9.45 22.94
C ASN A 84 -5.26 7.93 23.17
N GLY A 85 -4.05 7.37 23.10
CA GLY A 85 -3.81 5.94 23.33
C GLY A 85 -4.29 5.02 22.21
N ILE A 86 -4.54 5.57 21.01
CA ILE A 86 -4.99 4.79 19.84
C ILE A 86 -3.76 4.32 19.07
N GLU A 87 -3.64 3.01 18.88
CA GLU A 87 -2.61 2.43 18.04
C GLU A 87 -2.97 2.58 16.55
N THR A 88 -1.98 2.85 15.70
CA THR A 88 -2.19 3.00 14.25
C THR A 88 -1.32 2.02 13.47
N ILE A 89 -1.84 1.55 12.33
CA ILE A 89 -1.18 0.59 11.43
C ILE A 89 -1.58 0.88 9.99
N PHE A 90 -0.67 0.65 9.04
CA PHE A 90 -1.05 0.58 7.63
C PHE A 90 -1.44 -0.85 7.24
N LEU A 91 -2.59 -0.98 6.58
CA LEU A 91 -2.99 -2.16 5.82
C LEU A 91 -3.18 -1.71 4.37
N THR A 92 -2.22 -2.03 3.50
CA THR A 92 -2.08 -1.40 2.19
C THR A 92 -1.65 -2.40 1.11
N GLY A 93 -2.14 -2.22 -0.12
CA GLY A 93 -1.62 -2.93 -1.30
C GLY A 93 -0.35 -2.30 -1.88
N GLY A 94 0.12 -1.20 -1.30
CA GLY A 94 1.37 -0.52 -1.67
C GLY A 94 2.63 -1.29 -1.25
N ILE A 95 3.77 -0.65 -1.47
CA ILE A 95 5.10 -1.25 -1.28
C ILE A 95 5.58 -1.10 0.18
N GLN A 96 6.10 -2.19 0.74
CA GLN A 96 6.52 -2.31 2.14
C GLN A 96 7.56 -1.27 2.54
N PHE A 97 8.54 -0.97 1.68
CA PHE A 97 9.56 0.05 1.96
C PHE A 97 8.94 1.41 2.34
N LEU A 98 7.97 1.88 1.55
CA LEU A 98 7.30 3.16 1.79
C LEU A 98 6.46 3.12 3.07
N ALA A 99 5.75 2.01 3.27
CA ALA A 99 4.95 1.80 4.47
C ALA A 99 5.82 1.79 5.73
N ASP A 100 6.97 1.10 5.71
CA ASP A 100 7.91 1.02 6.84
C ASP A 100 8.57 2.38 7.14
N LYS A 101 8.94 3.14 6.10
CA LYS A 101 9.47 4.50 6.25
C LYS A 101 8.52 5.36 7.09
N TRP A 102 7.27 5.48 6.66
CA TRP A 102 6.29 6.35 7.31
C TRP A 102 5.80 5.78 8.63
N ALA A 103 5.60 4.46 8.73
CA ALA A 103 5.27 3.82 10.00
C ALA A 103 6.35 4.07 11.06
N LYS A 104 7.64 3.98 10.69
CA LYS A 104 8.74 4.30 11.60
C LYS A 104 8.76 5.78 11.98
N GLN A 105 8.61 6.68 11.01
CA GLN A 105 8.62 8.12 11.25
C GLN A 105 7.49 8.56 12.19
N TRP A 106 6.32 7.95 12.07
CA TRP A 106 5.15 8.27 12.89
C TRP A 106 4.92 7.33 14.07
N ASN A 107 5.90 6.48 14.42
CA ASN A 107 5.80 5.52 15.54
C ASN A 107 4.55 4.62 15.49
N MET A 108 4.17 4.17 14.30
CA MET A 108 3.06 3.25 14.06
C MET A 108 3.48 1.79 14.30
N LYS A 109 2.52 0.88 14.38
CA LYS A 109 2.79 -0.56 14.35
C LYS A 109 3.38 -0.99 13.00
N LYS A 110 4.04 -2.15 12.98
CA LYS A 110 4.58 -2.74 11.75
C LYS A 110 3.48 -2.85 10.70
N PRO A 111 3.65 -2.25 9.51
CA PRO A 111 2.63 -2.24 8.48
C PRO A 111 2.50 -3.60 7.79
N LEU A 112 1.31 -3.83 7.21
CA LEU A 112 1.02 -4.94 6.31
C LEU A 112 0.94 -4.39 4.88
N ALA A 113 1.98 -4.67 4.10
CA ALA A 113 2.18 -4.20 2.73
C ALA A 113 2.88 -5.29 1.90
N ASN A 114 3.18 -5.01 0.63
CA ASN A 114 3.80 -5.97 -0.28
C ASN A 114 5.31 -5.72 -0.38
N ASP A 115 6.15 -6.73 -0.16
CA ASP A 115 7.59 -6.55 -0.32
C ASP A 115 7.95 -6.54 -1.81
N LEU A 116 8.79 -5.62 -2.23
CA LEU A 116 9.41 -5.58 -3.56
C LEU A 116 10.92 -5.69 -3.35
N ILE A 117 11.51 -6.81 -3.73
CA ILE A 117 12.90 -7.18 -3.39
C ILE A 117 13.65 -7.72 -4.62
N ASP A 118 14.97 -7.67 -4.57
CA ASP A 118 15.81 -8.29 -5.60
C ASP A 118 15.66 -9.83 -5.56
N GLY A 119 15.25 -10.41 -6.69
CA GLY A 119 15.20 -11.84 -6.92
C GLY A 119 16.57 -12.45 -7.20
N GLU A 120 16.68 -13.77 -6.97
CA GLU A 120 17.90 -14.53 -7.24
C GLU A 120 18.27 -14.58 -8.73
N ASP A 121 17.28 -14.40 -9.61
CA ASP A 121 17.43 -14.33 -11.07
C ASP A 121 17.87 -12.95 -11.57
N GLY A 122 18.05 -11.98 -10.66
CA GLY A 122 18.49 -10.63 -10.98
C GLY A 122 17.37 -9.64 -11.27
N HIS A 123 16.12 -10.11 -11.33
CA HIS A 123 14.91 -9.31 -11.54
C HIS A 123 14.21 -9.01 -10.22
N LEU A 124 13.37 -7.98 -10.18
CA LEU A 124 12.55 -7.72 -9.00
C LEU A 124 11.49 -8.81 -8.80
N MET A 125 11.28 -9.18 -7.54
CA MET A 125 10.24 -10.10 -7.11
C MET A 125 9.32 -9.41 -6.10
N VAL A 126 8.01 -9.71 -6.17
CA VAL A 126 7.04 -9.26 -5.18
C VAL A 126 6.61 -10.37 -4.23
N ASN A 127 6.59 -10.07 -2.94
CA ASN A 127 5.94 -10.89 -1.93
C ASN A 127 4.63 -10.25 -1.51
N VAL A 128 3.51 -10.74 -2.06
CA VAL A 128 2.18 -10.19 -1.79
C VAL A 128 1.70 -10.67 -0.42
N ARG A 129 1.72 -9.78 0.58
CA ARG A 129 1.19 -10.04 1.93
C ARG A 129 -0.14 -9.33 2.18
N ALA A 130 -0.39 -8.26 1.44
CA ALA A 130 -1.61 -7.48 1.52
C ALA A 130 -2.12 -7.27 0.09
N SER A 131 -2.86 -8.27 -0.41
CA SER A 131 -3.52 -8.19 -1.70
C SER A 131 -4.59 -7.10 -1.67
N GLY A 132 -4.69 -6.33 -2.77
CA GLY A 132 -5.77 -5.37 -2.97
C GLY A 132 -7.14 -6.05 -2.90
N HIS A 133 -7.25 -7.26 -3.44
CA HIS A 133 -8.47 -8.06 -3.41
C HIS A 133 -8.78 -8.72 -2.06
N ALA A 134 -7.81 -8.78 -1.13
CA ALA A 134 -7.93 -9.52 0.11
C ALA A 134 -7.71 -8.69 1.38
N LYS A 135 -7.87 -7.36 1.34
CA LYS A 135 -7.77 -6.51 2.54
C LYS A 135 -8.70 -6.93 3.67
N GLY A 136 -9.88 -7.48 3.34
CA GLY A 136 -10.82 -8.02 4.31
C GLY A 136 -10.24 -9.18 5.13
N PRO A 137 -9.94 -10.33 4.51
CA PRO A 137 -9.29 -11.45 5.21
C PRO A 137 -7.99 -11.08 5.95
N VAL A 138 -7.17 -10.19 5.39
CA VAL A 138 -5.96 -9.69 6.06
C VAL A 138 -6.31 -8.93 7.35
N MET A 139 -7.37 -8.11 7.32
CA MET A 139 -7.86 -7.42 8.50
C MET A 139 -8.44 -8.41 9.53
N ASP A 140 -9.15 -9.46 9.12
CA ASP A 140 -9.66 -10.49 10.05
C ASP A 140 -8.52 -11.13 10.85
N GLN A 141 -7.43 -11.53 10.17
CA GLN A 141 -6.24 -12.09 10.82
C GLN A 141 -5.55 -11.09 11.75
N LEU A 142 -5.52 -9.81 11.37
CA LEU A 142 -4.96 -8.75 12.21
C LEU A 142 -5.77 -8.56 13.50
N LEU A 143 -7.11 -8.49 13.39
CA LEU A 143 -7.99 -8.33 14.54
C LEU A 143 -7.89 -9.50 15.50
N GLU A 144 -7.87 -10.73 14.97
CA GLU A 144 -7.67 -11.94 15.77
C GLU A 144 -6.33 -11.91 16.52
N LYS A 145 -5.24 -11.59 15.83
CA LYS A 145 -3.90 -11.49 16.44
C LYS A 145 -3.83 -10.41 17.52
N MET A 146 -4.55 -9.31 17.36
CA MET A 146 -4.59 -8.21 18.33
C MET A 146 -5.62 -8.40 19.43
N GLY A 147 -6.48 -9.42 19.34
CA GLY A 147 -7.59 -9.62 20.29
C GLY A 147 -8.61 -8.49 20.25
N LEU A 148 -8.80 -7.85 19.09
CA LEU A 148 -9.71 -6.71 18.91
C LEU A 148 -11.01 -7.16 18.25
N THR A 149 -12.12 -6.53 18.64
CA THR A 149 -13.39 -6.62 17.90
C THR A 149 -13.58 -5.39 17.03
N LYS A 150 -14.51 -5.45 16.06
CA LYS A 150 -14.79 -4.32 15.16
C LYS A 150 -15.10 -3.03 15.93
N GLU A 151 -15.75 -3.10 17.09
CA GLU A 151 -16.13 -1.95 17.92
C GLU A 151 -14.91 -1.16 18.43
N ASN A 152 -13.73 -1.79 18.50
CA ASN A 152 -12.49 -1.16 18.91
C ASN A 152 -11.68 -0.56 17.74
N VAL A 153 -12.23 -0.55 16.53
CA VAL A 153 -11.47 -0.31 15.30
C VAL A 153 -12.11 0.77 14.46
N ALA A 154 -11.28 1.72 14.04
CA ALA A 154 -11.59 2.66 12.97
C ALA A 154 -10.76 2.32 11.72
N ALA A 155 -11.38 2.41 10.54
CA ALA A 155 -10.71 2.24 9.26
C ALA A 155 -10.83 3.51 8.43
N VAL A 156 -9.72 3.92 7.79
CA VAL A 156 -9.65 5.11 6.93
C VAL A 156 -9.09 4.68 5.58
N GLY A 157 -9.73 5.12 4.50
CA GLY A 157 -9.36 4.78 3.13
C GLY A 157 -10.02 5.72 2.13
N ASP A 158 -9.65 5.59 0.86
CA ASP A 158 -10.00 6.52 -0.20
C ASP A 158 -10.69 5.86 -1.41
N THR A 159 -10.63 4.53 -1.53
CA THR A 159 -11.14 3.83 -2.71
C THR A 159 -12.12 2.70 -2.38
N VAL A 160 -12.80 2.20 -3.40
CA VAL A 160 -13.69 1.02 -3.29
C VAL A 160 -12.97 -0.24 -2.83
N VAL A 161 -11.64 -0.31 -2.99
CA VAL A 161 -10.79 -1.42 -2.54
C VAL A 161 -10.76 -1.51 -1.00
N ASP A 162 -11.08 -0.42 -0.30
CA ASP A 162 -11.14 -0.37 1.17
C ASP A 162 -12.48 -0.83 1.75
N LEU A 163 -13.53 -1.02 0.91
CA LEU A 163 -14.84 -1.44 1.38
C LEU A 163 -14.83 -2.76 2.19
N PRO A 164 -14.05 -3.79 1.84
CA PRO A 164 -13.91 -4.99 2.68
C PRO A 164 -13.32 -4.69 4.07
N MET A 165 -12.39 -3.74 4.17
CA MET A 165 -11.81 -3.28 5.44
C MET A 165 -12.86 -2.48 6.25
N PHE A 166 -13.60 -1.58 5.60
CA PHE A 166 -14.65 -0.78 6.24
C PHE A 166 -15.75 -1.64 6.88
N LYS A 167 -16.17 -2.73 6.22
CA LYS A 167 -17.16 -3.67 6.78
C LYS A 167 -16.74 -4.33 8.10
N ARG A 168 -15.43 -4.31 8.41
CA ARG A 168 -14.82 -4.93 9.60
C ARG A 168 -14.44 -3.94 10.69
N ALA A 169 -14.63 -2.64 10.45
CA ALA A 169 -14.43 -1.59 11.44
C ALA A 169 -15.77 -1.15 12.06
N GLY A 170 -15.72 -0.69 13.30
CA GLY A 170 -16.86 -0.06 13.99
C GLY A 170 -17.10 1.37 13.51
N LEU A 171 -16.02 2.05 13.08
CA LEU A 171 -16.05 3.34 12.42
C LEU A 171 -15.29 3.26 11.09
N SER A 172 -15.91 3.74 10.01
CA SER A 172 -15.27 3.82 8.70
C SER A 172 -15.32 5.25 8.19
N ILE A 173 -14.17 5.75 7.73
CA ILE A 173 -14.01 7.12 7.24
C ILE A 173 -13.44 7.04 5.83
N ALA A 174 -14.21 7.56 4.86
CA ALA A 174 -13.73 7.73 3.51
C ALA A 174 -13.17 9.14 3.35
N VAL A 175 -11.98 9.26 2.75
CA VAL A 175 -11.29 10.54 2.51
C VAL A 175 -10.86 10.62 1.05
N ASN A 176 -10.75 11.83 0.49
CA ASN A 176 -10.18 12.06 -0.84
C ASN A 176 -10.82 11.22 -1.98
N THR A 177 -12.13 10.94 -1.89
CA THR A 177 -12.85 9.98 -2.75
C THR A 177 -13.28 10.54 -4.12
N GLU A 178 -12.76 11.69 -4.52
CA GLU A 178 -13.16 12.35 -5.78
C GLU A 178 -12.66 11.62 -7.05
#